data_AF-G0H3J4-F1
#
_entry.id   AF-G0H3J4-F1
#
_cell.length_a   1.000
_cell.length_b   1.000
_cell.length_c   1.000
_cell.angle_alpha   90.00
_cell.angle_beta   90.00
_cell.angle_gamma   90.00
#
_symmetry.space_group_name_H-M   'P 1'
#
loop_
_entity.id
_entity.type
_entity.pdbx_description
1 polymer ?
#
loop_
_entity_poly.entity_id
_entity_poly.type
_entity_poly.pdbx_seq_one_letter_code
_entity_poly.pdbx_strand_id
1 'polypeptide(L)'
;MGKYGVLLKGIATIALTWFCWLLGAIILGNIDTAMYSIALAQGPQYMGWYSIITTVWNYLPILITGGVVYWMYVQGNGDEYEDYYRGRGF
;
A
#
# COMPACT_ATOMS: atom_id res chain seq x y z
N MET A 1 22.54 -6.32 -3.93
CA MET A 1 21.94 -7.03 -2.76
C MET A 1 21.42 -8.35 -3.32
N GLY A 2 21.37 -9.48 -2.60
CA GLY A 2 20.89 -10.71 -3.24
C GLY A 2 19.44 -10.58 -3.72
N LYS A 3 19.07 -11.12 -4.89
CA LYS A 3 17.69 -11.08 -5.44
C LYS A 3 16.63 -11.51 -4.42
N TYR A 4 16.93 -12.55 -3.66
CA TYR A 4 16.09 -13.03 -2.56
C TYR A 4 15.89 -11.99 -1.46
N GLY A 5 16.86 -11.13 -1.20
CA GLY A 5 16.76 -10.03 -0.23
C GLY A 5 15.85 -8.89 -0.70
N VAL A 6 15.87 -8.55 -2.00
CA VAL A 6 14.93 -7.58 -2.61
C VAL A 6 13.50 -8.14 -2.59
N LEU A 7 13.34 -9.41 -2.95
CA LEU A 7 12.06 -10.12 -2.89
C LEU A 7 11.49 -10.17 -1.48
N LEU A 8 12.29 -10.59 -0.49
CA LEU A 8 11.85 -10.69 0.90
C LEU A 8 11.43 -9.33 1.46
N LYS A 9 12.22 -8.26 1.20
CA LYS A 9 11.87 -6.90 1.60
C LYS A 9 10.56 -6.45 0.98
N GLY A 10 10.39 -6.63 -0.32
CA GLY A 10 9.18 -6.22 -1.02
C GLY A 10 7.94 -6.96 -0.52
N ILE A 11 8.01 -8.28 -0.34
CA ILE A 11 6.91 -9.08 0.22
C ILE A 11 6.60 -8.64 1.66
N ALA A 12 7.62 -8.41 2.49
CA ALA A 12 7.42 -7.93 3.86
C ALA A 12 6.76 -6.53 3.88
N THR A 13 7.15 -5.62 2.98
CA THR A 13 6.53 -4.30 2.85
C THR A 13 5.07 -4.39 2.41
N ILE A 14 4.75 -5.28 1.46
CA ILE A 14 3.35 -5.53 1.05
C ILE A 14 2.56 -6.08 2.23
N ALA A 15 3.04 -7.12 2.89
CA ALA A 15 2.37 -7.73 4.05
C ALA A 15 2.12 -6.70 5.17
N LEU A 16 3.11 -5.87 5.50
CA LEU A 16 2.97 -4.81 6.50
C LEU A 16 1.94 -3.77 6.07
N THR A 17 1.93 -3.36 4.80
CA THR A 17 0.97 -2.40 4.26
C THR A 17 -0.45 -2.90 4.40
N TRP A 18 -0.70 -4.16 4.01
CA TRP A 18 -2.02 -4.78 4.13
C TRP A 18 -2.43 -4.96 5.60
N PHE A 19 -1.49 -5.31 6.48
CA PHE A 19 -1.75 -5.41 7.91
C PHE A 19 -2.13 -4.05 8.53
N CYS A 20 -1.37 -3.00 8.24
CA CYS A 20 -1.66 -1.64 8.71
C CYS A 20 -2.98 -1.11 8.14
N TRP A 21 -3.26 -1.39 6.86
CA TRP A 21 -4.54 -1.05 6.25
C TRP A 21 -5.71 -1.76 6.95
N LEU A 22 -5.57 -3.05 7.26
CA LEU A 22 -6.59 -3.83 7.96
C LEU A 22 -6.84 -3.29 9.39
N LEU A 23 -5.79 -2.97 10.14
CA LEU A 23 -5.91 -2.32 11.44
C LEU A 23 -6.63 -0.97 11.34
N GLY A 24 -6.24 -0.15 10.35
CA GLY A 24 -6.89 1.12 10.07
C GLY A 24 -8.36 0.94 9.70
N ALA A 25 -8.70 -0.03 8.84
CA ALA A 25 -10.06 -0.33 8.43
C ALA A 25 -10.92 -0.82 9.60
N ILE A 26 -10.38 -1.60 10.53
CA ILE A 26 -11.11 -2.05 11.73
C ILE A 26 -11.35 -0.87 12.69
N ILE A 27 -10.32 -0.08 12.99
CA ILE A 27 -10.44 1.01 13.97
C ILE A 27 -11.27 2.15 13.37
N LEU A 28 -10.86 2.66 12.20
CA LEU A 28 -11.54 3.75 11.54
C LEU A 28 -12.91 3.29 11.05
N GLY A 29 -13.09 2.09 10.52
CA GLY A 29 -14.41 1.65 10.02
C GLY A 29 -15.49 1.62 11.10
N ASN A 30 -15.15 1.23 12.34
CA ASN A 30 -16.09 1.28 13.46
C ASN A 30 -16.43 2.72 13.87
N ILE A 31 -15.43 3.60 13.95
CA ILE A 31 -15.62 5.03 14.25
C ILE A 31 -16.45 5.69 13.14
N ASP A 32 -16.13 5.36 11.90
CA ASP A 32 -16.68 5.94 10.69
C ASP A 32 -18.15 5.56 10.50
N THR A 33 -18.52 4.31 10.80
CA THR A 33 -19.93 3.88 10.82
C THR A 33 -20.75 4.64 11.87
N ALA A 34 -20.18 4.90 13.04
CA ALA A 34 -20.82 5.69 14.09
C ALA A 34 -20.95 7.18 13.70
N MET A 35 -19.91 7.77 13.10
CA MET A 35 -19.94 9.17 12.67
C MET A 35 -20.84 9.39 11.46
N TYR A 36 -20.85 8.47 10.50
CA TYR A 36 -21.67 8.54 9.29
C TYR A 36 -23.17 8.53 9.62
N SER A 37 -23.60 7.67 10.55
CA SER A 37 -25.00 7.61 10.99
C SER A 37 -25.45 8.89 11.71
N ILE A 38 -24.59 9.49 12.53
CA ILE A 38 -24.87 10.77 13.22
C ILE A 38 -24.94 11.92 12.20
N ALA A 39 -24.03 11.98 11.24
CA ALA A 39 -23.99 13.06 10.26
C ALA A 39 -25.16 13.00 9.27
N LEU A 40 -25.56 11.81 8.84
CA LEU A 40 -26.77 11.64 8.02
C LEU A 40 -28.03 12.13 8.74
N ALA A 41 -28.10 11.97 10.07
CA ALA A 41 -29.21 12.47 10.87
C ALA A 41 -29.22 14.01 11.00
N GLN A 42 -28.07 14.68 10.91
CA GLN A 42 -27.95 16.14 10.99
C GLN A 42 -28.06 16.86 9.65
N GLY A 43 -27.77 16.18 8.54
CA GLY A 43 -27.87 16.76 7.20
C GLY A 43 -27.15 15.93 6.14
N PRO A 44 -27.88 15.17 5.30
CA PRO A 44 -27.27 14.25 4.32
C PRO A 44 -26.37 14.94 3.29
N GLN A 45 -26.67 16.20 2.95
CA GLN A 45 -25.90 16.96 1.97
C GLN A 45 -24.43 17.18 2.34
N TYR A 46 -24.07 17.11 3.63
CA TYR A 46 -22.70 17.32 4.08
C TYR A 46 -21.81 16.08 3.93
N MET A 47 -22.37 14.94 3.54
CA MET A 47 -21.66 13.65 3.43
C MET A 47 -21.45 13.18 1.97
N GLY A 48 -21.71 14.02 0.96
CA GLY A 48 -21.56 13.63 -0.46
C GLY A 48 -20.13 13.22 -0.87
N TRP A 49 -19.11 13.70 -0.15
CA TRP A 49 -17.70 13.34 -0.38
C TRP A 49 -17.28 12.01 0.27
N TYR A 50 -18.12 11.44 1.13
CA TYR A 50 -17.79 10.28 1.95
C TYR A 50 -17.50 9.02 1.13
N SER A 51 -18.29 8.77 0.08
CA SER A 51 -18.08 7.65 -0.84
C SER A 51 -16.74 7.74 -1.58
N ILE A 52 -16.26 8.95 -1.87
CA ILE A 52 -14.98 9.18 -2.55
C ILE A 52 -13.84 8.82 -1.60
N ILE A 53 -13.89 9.29 -0.34
CA ILE A 53 -12.82 9.04 0.64
C ILE A 53 -12.72 7.55 0.98
N THR A 54 -13.85 6.88 1.21
CA THR A 54 -13.86 5.44 1.46
C THR A 54 -13.32 4.65 0.27
N THR A 55 -13.65 5.06 -0.95
CA THR A 55 -13.09 4.47 -2.18
C THR A 55 -11.57 4.64 -2.25
N VAL A 56 -11.06 5.85 -2.02
CA VAL A 56 -9.60 6.13 -2.02
C VAL A 56 -8.88 5.31 -0.95
N TRP A 57 -9.45 5.22 0.25
CA TRP A 57 -8.88 4.43 1.35
C TRP A 57 -8.75 2.94 1.00
N ASN A 58 -9.75 2.37 0.32
CA ASN A 58 -9.74 0.97 -0.11
C ASN A 58 -8.75 0.69 -1.25
N TYR A 59 -8.49 1.66 -2.13
CA TYR A 59 -7.51 1.50 -3.22
C TYR A 59 -6.06 1.75 -2.82
N LEU A 60 -5.83 2.45 -1.71
CA LEU A 60 -4.50 2.79 -1.21
C LEU A 60 -3.53 1.59 -1.05
N PRO A 61 -3.91 0.44 -0.45
CA PRO A 61 -3.01 -0.72 -0.36
C PRO A 61 -2.70 -1.34 -1.73
N ILE A 62 -3.62 -1.26 -2.69
CA ILE A 62 -3.43 -1.77 -4.06
C ILE A 62 -2.39 -0.90 -4.79
N LEU A 63 -2.51 0.43 -4.67
CA LEU A 63 -1.55 1.37 -5.26
C LEU A 63 -0.14 1.18 -4.68
N ILE A 64 -0.03 1.03 -3.35
CA ILE A 64 1.26 0.75 -2.69
C ILE A 64 1.81 -0.60 -3.17
N THR A 65 0.98 -1.64 -3.27
CA THR A 65 1.41 -2.95 -3.77
C THR A 65 1.98 -2.84 -5.19
N GLY A 66 1.30 -2.14 -6.10
CA GLY A 66 1.80 -1.90 -7.45
C GLY A 66 3.14 -1.16 -7.47
N GLY A 67 3.28 -0.13 -6.64
CA GLY A 67 4.54 0.62 -6.49
C GLY A 67 5.70 -0.24 -5.96
N VAL A 68 5.43 -1.09 -4.96
CA VAL A 68 6.44 -2.01 -4.41
C VAL A 68 6.85 -3.07 -5.44
N VAL A 69 5.90 -3.65 -6.18
CA VAL A 69 6.21 -4.61 -7.25
C VAL A 69 7.05 -3.95 -8.35
N TYR A 70 6.72 -2.73 -8.76
CA TYR A 70 7.53 -1.97 -9.72
C TYR A 70 8.94 -1.72 -9.18
N TRP A 71 9.07 -1.31 -7.92
CA TRP A 71 10.38 -1.13 -7.27
C TRP A 71 11.19 -2.42 -7.22
N MET A 72 10.55 -3.56 -6.89
CA MET A 72 11.20 -4.88 -6.89
C MET A 72 11.70 -5.26 -8.29
N TYR A 73 10.93 -4.95 -9.34
CA TYR A 73 11.34 -5.18 -10.72
C TYR A 73 12.57 -4.33 -11.09
N VAL A 74 12.56 -3.04 -10.77
CA VAL A 74 13.68 -2.12 -11.07
C VAL A 74 14.94 -2.53 -10.30
N GLN A 75 14.85 -2.80 -9.00
CA GLN A 75 15.99 -3.18 -8.17
C GLN A 75 16.48 -4.59 -8.47
N GLY A 76 15.57 -5.53 -8.70
CA GLY A 76 15.90 -6.91 -9.04
C GLY A 76 16.64 -7.06 -10.37
N ASN A 77 16.36 -6.17 -11.33
CA ASN A 77 17.07 -6.11 -12.61
C ASN A 77 18.32 -5.22 -12.57
N GLY A 78 18.33 -4.16 -11.75
CA GLY A 78 19.48 -3.27 -11.58
C GLY A 78 20.68 -3.98 -10.94
N ASP A 79 20.42 -4.84 -9.95
CA ASP A 79 21.47 -5.62 -9.26
C ASP A 79 22.13 -6.66 -10.20
N GLU A 80 21.44 -7.16 -11.24
CA GLU A 80 22.06 -8.05 -12.24
C GLU A 80 23.12 -7.35 -13.08
N TYR A 81 22.90 -6.08 -13.44
CA TYR A 81 23.88 -5.31 -14.21
C TYR A 81 25.12 -5.05 -13.36
N GLU A 82 24.95 -4.58 -12.11
CA GLU A 82 26.11 -4.28 -11.25
C GLU A 82 26.89 -5.54 -10.88
N ASP A 83 26.24 -6.65 -10.49
CA ASP A 83 26.95 -7.88 -10.11
C ASP A 83 27.65 -8.54 -11.31
N TYR A 84 27.09 -8.46 -12.52
CA TYR A 84 27.71 -9.03 -13.73
C TYR A 84 29.00 -8.30 -14.15
N TYR A 85 29.03 -6.96 -14.04
CA TYR A 85 30.23 -6.17 -14.37
C TYR A 85 31.25 -6.16 -13.23
N ARG A 86 30.81 -6.17 -11.96
CA ARG A 86 31.69 -6.21 -10.79
C ARG A 86 32.39 -7.56 -10.63
N GLY A 87 31.76 -8.66 -11.03
CA GLY A 87 32.35 -10.00 -11.05
C GLY A 87 33.31 -10.26 -12.21
N ARG A 88 33.31 -9.41 -13.25
CA ARG A 88 34.14 -9.59 -14.46
C ARG A 88 35.39 -8.73 -14.54
N GLY A 89 35.68 -7.90 -13.52
CA GLY A 89 36.97 -7.22 -13.39
C GLY A 89 37.48 -6.62 -14.70
N PHE A 90 36.79 -5.60 -15.19
CA PHE A 90 37.39 -4.61 -16.07
C PHE A 90 37.81 -3.41 -15.24
#